data_AF-A0A2P4NMV3-F1
#
_entry.id   AF-A0A2P4NMV3-F1
#
_cell.length_a   1.000
_cell.length_b   1.000
_cell.length_c   1.000
_cell.angle_alpha   90.00
_cell.angle_beta   90.00
_cell.angle_gamma   90.00
#
_symmetry.space_group_name_H-M   'P 1'
#
loop_
_entity.id
_entity.type
_entity.pdbx_description
1 polymer ?
#
loop_
_entity_poly.entity_id
_entity_poly.type
_entity_poly.pdbx_seq_one_letter_code
_entity_poly.pdbx_strand_id
1 'polypeptide(L)'
;MSNYSNSTELTITDNSNEWINLIEESIAKKQIKYYDYNHFNNIQEIGFGNFGKVYRTNWKSYHGHLALKSFFNFNAMAKEIVNELKLQREIDFHENIIRFYGITTGIINI
;
A
#
# COMPACT_ATOMS: atom_id res chain seq x y z
N MET A 1 -36.17 27.68 -17.36
CA MET A 1 -36.33 26.39 -16.67
C MET A 1 -35.08 25.57 -16.94
N SER A 2 -34.19 25.50 -15.95
CA SER A 2 -32.93 24.77 -16.02
C SER A 2 -33.17 23.26 -15.97
N ASN A 3 -32.63 22.51 -16.92
CA ASN A 3 -32.42 21.07 -16.74
C ASN A 3 -30.93 20.82 -16.61
N TYR A 4 -30.61 20.23 -15.46
CA TYR A 4 -29.32 19.98 -14.86
C TYR A 4 -28.30 19.39 -15.84
N SER A 5 -27.08 19.92 -15.76
CA SER A 5 -25.88 19.30 -16.30
C SER A 5 -25.77 17.86 -15.81
N ASN A 6 -25.72 16.91 -16.74
CA ASN A 6 -25.30 15.56 -16.41
C ASN A 6 -23.89 15.65 -15.85
N SER A 7 -23.81 15.23 -14.59
CA SER A 7 -22.62 15.03 -13.77
C SER A 7 -21.46 14.57 -14.62
N THR A 8 -20.37 15.33 -14.53
CA THR A 8 -19.03 14.97 -14.97
C THR A 8 -18.79 13.49 -14.84
N GLU A 9 -18.77 12.82 -15.97
CA GLU A 9 -17.94 11.65 -16.18
C GLU A 9 -16.50 12.13 -15.93
N LEU A 10 -16.13 12.13 -14.65
CA LEU A 10 -14.77 12.35 -14.20
C LEU A 10 -13.96 11.27 -14.90
N THR A 11 -13.20 11.67 -15.89
CA THR A 11 -12.13 10.90 -16.49
C THR A 11 -11.17 10.49 -15.38
N ILE A 12 -11.41 9.33 -14.76
CA ILE A 12 -10.57 8.69 -13.72
C ILE A 12 -9.29 8.09 -14.33
N THR A 13 -9.13 8.19 -15.64
CA THR A 13 -7.88 7.97 -16.38
C THR A 13 -7.19 9.34 -16.52
N ASP A 14 -6.07 9.66 -15.88
CA ASP A 14 -4.74 9.28 -16.39
C ASP A 14 -3.55 9.69 -15.48
N ASN A 15 -3.64 9.57 -14.14
CA ASN A 15 -2.47 9.80 -13.26
C ASN A 15 -2.04 8.58 -12.42
N SER A 16 -2.71 7.43 -12.53
CA SER A 16 -2.28 6.20 -11.84
C SER A 16 -0.84 5.82 -12.23
N ASN A 17 -0.49 5.96 -13.50
CA ASN A 17 0.85 5.73 -14.01
C ASN A 17 1.91 6.62 -13.32
N GLU A 18 1.58 7.89 -13.04
CA GLU A 18 2.49 8.80 -12.32
C GLU A 18 2.74 8.32 -10.88
N TRP A 19 1.68 7.94 -10.16
CA TRP A 19 1.81 7.44 -8.78
C TRP A 19 2.55 6.11 -8.70
N ILE A 20 2.31 5.20 -9.65
CA ILE A 20 3.04 3.93 -9.76
C ILE A 20 4.52 4.21 -10.02
N ASN A 21 4.84 5.06 -10.99
CA ASN A 21 6.22 5.44 -11.29
C ASN A 21 6.92 6.03 -10.06
N LEU A 22 6.23 6.85 -9.25
CA LEU A 22 6.80 7.39 -8.01
C LEU A 22 7.14 6.28 -6.99
N ILE A 23 6.32 5.24 -6.88
CA ILE A 23 6.60 4.08 -6.01
C ILE A 23 7.82 3.31 -6.54
N GLU A 24 7.83 3.00 -7.84
CA GLU A 24 8.91 2.27 -8.50
C GLU A 24 10.24 3.01 -8.41
N GLU A 25 10.25 4.32 -8.67
CA GLU A 25 11.43 5.16 -8.51
C GLU A 25 11.92 5.20 -7.07
N SER A 26 11.01 5.26 -6.09
CA SER A 26 11.37 5.27 -4.67
C SER A 26 12.03 3.96 -4.25
N ILE A 27 11.59 2.83 -4.82
CA ILE A 27 12.23 1.52 -4.64
C ILE A 27 13.60 1.49 -5.32
N ALA A 28 13.70 1.93 -6.58
CA ALA A 28 14.94 1.94 -7.35
C ALA A 28 16.02 2.84 -6.70
N LYS A 29 15.61 3.99 -6.18
CA LYS A 29 16.45 4.92 -5.41
C LYS A 29 16.73 4.45 -3.97
N LYS A 30 16.23 3.28 -3.57
CA LYS A 30 16.37 2.70 -2.22
C LYS A 30 15.84 3.58 -1.09
N GLN A 31 14.91 4.49 -1.40
CA GLN A 31 14.22 5.32 -0.41
C GLN A 31 13.15 4.52 0.33
N ILE A 32 12.57 3.53 -0.36
CA ILE A 32 11.67 2.54 0.21
C ILE A 32 12.34 1.18 0.07
N LYS A 33 12.36 0.41 1.16
CA LYS A 33 12.88 -0.95 1.12
C LYS A 33 11.87 -1.88 0.46
N TYR A 34 12.33 -2.62 -0.53
CA TYR A 34 11.57 -3.71 -1.14
C TYR A 34 11.94 -5.05 -0.50
N TYR A 35 10.94 -5.88 -0.24
CA TYR A 35 11.08 -7.22 0.29
C TYR A 35 10.51 -8.22 -0.72
N ASP A 36 11.19 -9.35 -0.86
CA ASP A 36 10.65 -10.50 -1.58
C ASP A 36 9.54 -11.15 -0.74
N TYR A 37 8.36 -11.26 -1.35
CA TYR A 37 7.14 -11.78 -0.74
C TYR A 37 7.31 -13.21 -0.20
N ASN A 38 8.14 -14.02 -0.86
CA ASN A 38 8.31 -15.44 -0.50
C ASN A 38 8.98 -15.66 0.87
N HIS A 39 9.52 -14.60 1.48
CA HIS A 39 10.06 -14.66 2.83
C HIS A 39 9.02 -14.50 3.94
N PHE A 40 7.79 -14.10 3.58
CA PHE A 40 6.67 -14.04 4.52
C PHE A 40 6.03 -15.42 4.64
N ASN A 41 5.76 -15.83 5.87
CA ASN A 41 5.13 -17.12 6.17
C ASN A 41 4.15 -16.98 7.33
N ASN A 42 3.34 -18.02 7.55
CA ASN A 42 2.29 -18.01 8.57
C ASN A 42 1.33 -16.80 8.39
N ILE A 43 0.90 -16.58 7.14
CA ILE A 43 0.06 -15.46 6.74
C ILE A 43 -1.37 -15.75 7.22
N GLN A 44 -1.85 -14.94 8.15
CA GLN A 44 -3.18 -15.06 8.73
C GLN A 44 -3.92 -13.73 8.59
N GLU A 45 -5.10 -13.73 7.97
CA GLU A 45 -5.94 -12.53 7.91
C GLU A 45 -6.38 -12.13 9.33
N ILE A 46 -6.21 -10.86 9.68
CA ILE A 46 -6.59 -10.29 10.98
C ILE A 46 -7.53 -9.07 10.84
N GLY A 47 -7.80 -8.64 9.61
CA GLY A 47 -8.74 -7.56 9.34
C GLY A 47 -8.92 -7.29 7.85
N PHE A 48 -10.03 -6.64 7.51
CA PHE A 48 -10.35 -6.21 6.16
C PHE A 48 -11.09 -4.87 6.18
N GLY A 49 -11.05 -4.16 5.06
CA GLY A 49 -11.78 -2.91 4.85
C GLY A 49 -11.82 -2.52 3.38
N ASN A 50 -12.29 -1.31 3.07
CA ASN A 50 -12.51 -0.89 1.68
C ASN A 50 -11.23 -0.91 0.82
N PHE A 51 -10.07 -0.65 1.41
CA PHE A 51 -8.81 -0.56 0.68
C PHE A 51 -8.09 -1.89 0.54
N GLY A 52 -8.47 -2.92 1.31
CA GLY A 52 -7.80 -4.20 1.28
C GLY A 52 -7.89 -4.98 2.58
N LYS A 53 -6.92 -5.88 2.78
CA LYS A 53 -6.85 -6.80 3.91
C LYS A 53 -5.56 -6.59 4.70
N VAL A 54 -5.59 -6.94 5.97
CA VAL A 54 -4.43 -6.91 6.86
C VAL A 54 -4.18 -8.33 7.34
N TYR A 55 -2.93 -8.76 7.23
CA TYR A 55 -2.49 -10.08 7.63
C TYR A 55 -1.42 -9.96 8.71
N ARG A 56 -1.49 -10.83 9.72
CA ARG A 56 -0.34 -11.13 10.57
C ARG A 56 0.57 -12.09 9.81
N THR A 57 1.87 -11.86 9.87
CA THR A 57 2.86 -12.72 9.22
C THR A 57 4.16 -12.77 10.01
N ASN A 58 4.95 -13.81 9.77
CA ASN A 58 6.34 -13.89 10.19
C ASN A 58 7.24 -13.58 8.98
N TRP A 59 8.44 -13.05 9.20
CA TRP A 59 9.39 -12.76 8.12
C TRP A 59 10.75 -13.41 8.38
N LYS A 60 11.18 -14.32 7.50
CA LYS A 60 12.42 -15.10 7.70
C LYS A 60 12.51 -15.70 9.12
N SER A 61 13.68 -15.64 9.75
CA SER A 61 13.95 -16.01 11.14
C SER A 61 13.71 -14.88 12.14
N TYR A 62 13.05 -13.79 11.73
CA TYR A 62 12.66 -12.73 12.67
C TYR A 62 11.64 -13.29 13.66
N HIS A 63 11.93 -13.16 14.95
CA HIS A 63 11.11 -13.73 16.03
C HIS A 63 9.85 -12.92 16.35
N GLY A 64 9.66 -11.76 15.73
CA GLY A 64 8.45 -10.94 15.89
C GLY A 64 7.42 -11.13 14.77
N HIS A 65 6.21 -10.67 15.02
CA HIS A 65 5.17 -10.60 13.99
C HIS A 65 5.22 -9.26 13.25
N LEU A 66 4.85 -9.29 11.98
CA LEU A 66 4.61 -8.11 11.15
C LEU A 66 3.14 -8.08 10.73
N ALA A 67 2.65 -6.87 10.47
CA ALA A 67 1.39 -6.65 9.77
C ALA A 67 1.69 -6.42 8.28
N LEU A 68 1.05 -7.18 7.42
CA LEU A 68 1.10 -7.04 5.97
C LEU A 68 -0.26 -6.54 5.48
N LYS A 69 -0.33 -5.28 5.03
CA LYS A 69 -1.55 -4.70 4.44
C LYS A 69 -1.50 -4.86 2.93
N SER A 70 -2.50 -5.53 2.36
CA SER A 70 -2.68 -5.68 0.92
C SER A 70 -3.65 -4.63 0.39
N PHE A 71 -3.60 -4.37 -0.91
CA PHE A 71 -4.52 -3.48 -1.62
C PHE A 71 -5.20 -4.24 -2.77
N PHE A 72 -6.55 -4.18 -2.86
CA PHE A 72 -7.33 -4.95 -3.84
C PHE A 72 -7.09 -4.58 -5.32
N ASN A 73 -6.84 -3.30 -5.60
CA ASN A 73 -6.58 -2.78 -6.93
C ASN A 73 -5.44 -1.77 -6.84
N PHE A 74 -4.21 -2.25 -7.08
CA PHE A 74 -3.00 -1.43 -6.97
C PHE A 74 -3.05 -0.19 -7.87
N ASN A 75 -3.47 -0.35 -9.13
CA ASN A 75 -3.48 0.76 -10.09
C ASN A 75 -4.46 1.86 -9.69
N ALA A 76 -5.66 1.48 -9.24
CA ALA A 76 -6.65 2.44 -8.77
C ALA A 76 -6.25 3.10 -7.44
N MET A 77 -5.51 2.38 -6.58
CA MET A 77 -5.13 2.85 -5.24
C MET A 77 -3.71 3.42 -5.13
N ALA A 78 -2.98 3.54 -6.25
CA ALA A 78 -1.59 3.99 -6.22
C ALA A 78 -1.44 5.38 -5.57
N LYS A 79 -2.40 6.28 -5.80
CA LYS A 79 -2.43 7.62 -5.19
C LYS A 79 -2.58 7.55 -3.68
N GLU A 80 -3.54 6.75 -3.20
CA GLU A 80 -3.81 6.54 -1.78
C GLU A 80 -2.60 5.93 -1.08
N ILE A 81 -1.95 4.94 -1.70
CA ILE A 81 -0.72 4.32 -1.21
C ILE A 81 0.38 5.36 -1.07
N VAL A 82 0.63 6.18 -2.10
CA VAL A 82 1.64 7.24 -2.04
C VAL A 82 1.35 8.24 -0.92
N ASN A 83 0.09 8.63 -0.73
CA ASN A 83 -0.30 9.55 0.34
C ASN A 83 -0.10 8.94 1.73
N GLU A 84 -0.48 7.68 1.94
CA GLU A 84 -0.27 6.98 3.21
C GLU A 84 1.22 6.88 3.55
N LEU A 85 2.07 6.58 2.56
CA LEU A 85 3.53 6.53 2.73
C LEU A 85 4.15 7.89 3.07
N LYS A 86 3.68 8.97 2.43
CA LYS A 86 4.14 10.33 2.74
C LYS A 86 3.80 10.71 4.17
N LEU A 87 2.54 10.51 4.57
CA LEU A 87 2.08 10.81 5.93
C LEU A 87 2.87 10.01 6.96
N GLN A 88 3.07 8.71 6.75
CA GLN A 88 3.86 7.88 7.65
C GLN A 88 5.29 8.43 7.81
N ARG A 89 5.97 8.79 6.71
CA ARG A 89 7.33 9.36 6.78
C ARG A 89 7.41 10.70 7.52
N GLU A 90 6.37 11.51 7.46
CA GLU A 90 6.33 12.79 8.20
C GLU A 90 6.21 12.59 9.71
N ILE A 91 5.64 11.47 10.17
CA ILE A 91 5.32 11.22 11.58
C ILE A 91 6.05 10.01 12.20
N ASP A 92 6.94 9.33 11.46
CA ASP A 92 7.60 8.06 11.85
C ASP A 92 8.66 8.19 12.97
N PHE A 93 8.70 9.30 13.71
CA PHE A 93 9.70 9.55 14.74
C PHE A 93 9.25 9.18 16.16
N HIS A 94 7.98 8.80 16.35
CA HIS A 94 7.45 8.47 17.68
C HIS A 94 7.21 6.98 17.88
N GLU A 95 7.64 6.44 19.03
CA GLU A 95 7.46 5.03 19.41
C GLU A 95 6.00 4.52 19.46
N ASN A 96 5.02 5.43 19.54
CA ASN A 96 3.60 5.10 19.61
C ASN A 96 2.92 5.11 18.23
N ILE A 97 3.68 5.38 17.16
CA ILE A 97 3.22 5.37 15.78
C ILE A 97 3.66 4.07 15.12
N ILE A 98 2.79 3.47 14.33
CA ILE A 98 3.11 2.23 13.61
C ILE A 98 4.22 2.52 12.61
N ARG A 99 5.36 1.84 12.80
CA ARG A 99 6.51 1.98 11.92
C ARG A 99 6.30 1.28 10.59
N PHE A 100 6.56 2.00 9.52
CA PHE A 100 6.59 1.45 8.17
C PHE A 100 7.96 0.83 7.85
N TYR A 101 7.98 -0.41 7.38
CA TYR A 101 9.23 -1.14 7.10
C TYR A 101 9.59 -1.21 5.61
N GLY A 102 8.61 -1.16 4.72
CA GLY A 102 8.80 -1.29 3.28
C GLY A 102 7.63 -1.94 2.55
N ILE A 103 7.86 -2.28 1.28
CA ILE A 103 6.85 -2.81 0.34
C ILE A 103 7.27 -4.19 -0.16
N THR A 104 6.28 -4.99 -0.53
CA THR A 104 6.45 -6.23 -1.29
C THR A 104 5.38 -6.28 -2.37
N THR A 105 5.66 -6.89 -3.52
CA THR A 105 4.61 -7.31 -4.45
C THR A 105 4.48 -8.82 -4.39
N GLY A 106 3.24 -9.30 -4.37
CA GLY A 106 2.93 -10.71 -4.26
C GLY A 106 1.45 -10.91 -4.48
N ILE A 107 1.09 -12.05 -5.05
CA ILE A 107 -0.30 -12.46 -5.17
C ILE A 107 -0.63 -13.23 -3.90
N ILE A 108 -1.58 -12.71 -3.13
CA ILE A 108 -2.12 -13.44 -1.99
C ILE A 108 -3.19 -14.38 -2.54
N ASN A 109 -2.78 -15.62 -2.83
CA ASN A 109 -3.71 -16.69 -3.15
C ASN A 109 -4.34 -17.16 -1.83
N ILE A 110 -5.64 -16.93 -1.68
CA ILE A 110 -6.47 -17.44 -0.58
C ILE A 110 -7.18 -18.69 -1.06
#